data_AF-A0A7W3IR29-F1
#
_entry.id   AF-A0A7W3IR29-F1
#
_cell.length_a   1.000
_cell.length_b   1.000
_cell.length_c   1.000
_cell.angle_alpha   90.00
_cell.angle_beta   90.00
_cell.angle_gamma   90.00
#
_symmetry.space_group_name_H-M   'P 1'
#
loop_
_entity.id
_entity.type
_entity.pdbx_description
1 polymer ?
#
loop_
_entity_poly.entity_id
_entity_poly.type
_entity_poly.pdbx_seq_one_letter_code
_entity_poly.pdbx_strand_id
1 'polypeptide(L)'
;MSFDDNGRLVDVNGPLEYVDFGPPPPIEWVSVIDAPDAFGRRGATRNGSGIRYGLRIASEVFEDAGGWYVHLVGEDQWWWWIGQSADERPARPSHAICWPARYVWLELTDGQSEPNSTREDSRS
;
A
#
# COMPACT_ATOMS: atom_id res chain seq x y z
N MET A 1 24.58 23.01 -16.21
CA MET A 1 25.73 22.67 -15.33
C MET A 1 25.14 22.14 -14.04
N SER A 2 25.43 20.89 -13.70
CA SER A 2 24.92 20.27 -12.47
C SER A 2 26.10 19.90 -11.56
N PHE A 3 25.87 19.94 -10.26
CA PHE A 3 26.82 19.57 -9.23
C PHE A 3 26.35 18.27 -8.57
N ASP A 4 27.29 17.42 -8.14
CA ASP A 4 26.96 16.25 -7.31
C ASP A 4 26.69 16.63 -5.84
N ASP A 5 26.27 15.66 -5.02
CA ASP A 5 25.97 15.85 -3.59
C ASP A 5 27.20 16.27 -2.74
N ASN A 6 28.40 16.28 -3.33
CA ASN A 6 29.64 16.78 -2.73
C ASN A 6 30.10 18.11 -3.35
N GLY A 7 29.29 18.75 -4.20
CA GLY A 7 29.56 20.05 -4.82
C GLY A 7 30.59 20.02 -5.95
N ARG A 8 30.92 18.84 -6.52
CA ARG A 8 31.80 18.75 -7.68
C ARG A 8 31.02 18.98 -8.97
N LEU A 9 31.58 19.82 -9.85
CA LEU A 9 31.06 20.07 -11.19
C LEU A 9 31.24 18.80 -12.03
N VAL A 10 30.15 18.10 -12.31
CA VAL A 10 30.15 16.93 -13.19
C VAL A 10 29.73 17.35 -14.58
N ASP A 11 30.60 17.06 -15.55
CA ASP A 11 30.33 17.28 -16.97
C ASP A 11 29.30 16.24 -17.44
N VAL A 12 28.09 16.69 -17.78
CA VAL A 12 26.99 15.85 -18.29
C VAL A 12 27.06 15.65 -19.81
N ASN A 13 28.26 15.71 -20.40
CA ASN A 13 28.52 15.51 -21.84
C ASN A 13 28.37 14.04 -22.33
N GLY A 14 27.72 13.16 -21.56
CA GLY A 14 27.25 11.87 -22.05
C GLY A 14 25.83 12.02 -22.63
N PRO A 15 25.43 11.21 -23.64
CA PRO A 15 24.04 11.22 -24.10
C PRO A 15 23.14 10.93 -22.91
N LEU A 16 22.22 11.85 -22.62
CA LEU A 16 21.16 11.66 -21.63
C LEU A 16 20.31 10.49 -22.13
N GLU A 17 20.53 9.30 -21.59
CA GLU A 17 19.70 8.14 -21.90
C GLU A 17 18.32 8.38 -21.26
N TYR A 18 17.36 8.76 -22.09
CA TYR A 18 15.96 8.82 -21.69
C TYR A 18 15.48 7.38 -21.52
N VAL A 19 15.36 6.95 -20.27
CA VAL A 19 14.66 5.70 -19.95
C VAL A 19 13.17 5.98 -20.06
N ASP A 20 12.55 5.48 -21.13
CA ASP A 20 11.10 5.49 -21.28
C ASP A 20 10.52 4.33 -20.47
N PHE A 21 9.79 4.65 -19.40
CA PHE A 21 9.10 3.69 -18.55
C PHE A 21 7.70 3.34 -19.09
N GLY A 22 7.28 3.96 -20.20
CA GLY A 22 5.92 3.87 -20.70
C GLY A 22 4.91 4.57 -19.78
N PRO A 23 3.61 4.56 -20.14
CA PRO A 23 2.57 5.00 -19.23
C PRO A 23 2.52 4.07 -18.00
N PRO A 24 2.22 4.60 -16.79
CA PRO A 24 2.02 3.74 -15.63
C PRO A 24 0.88 2.75 -15.91
N PRO A 25 0.95 1.52 -15.37
CA PRO A 25 -0.15 0.55 -15.47
C PRO A 25 -1.47 1.15 -14.98
N PRO A 26 -2.61 0.69 -15.52
CA PRO A 26 -3.92 1.10 -15.02
C PRO A 26 -4.06 0.77 -13.53
N ILE A 27 -4.70 1.68 -12.80
CA ILE A 27 -5.06 1.42 -11.40
C ILE A 27 -6.41 0.74 -11.39
N GLU A 28 -6.48 -0.43 -10.76
CA GLU A 28 -7.73 -1.15 -10.51
C GLU A 28 -8.14 -1.07 -9.04
N TRP A 29 -9.43 -1.17 -8.78
CA TRP A 29 -9.99 -1.12 -7.42
C TRP A 29 -10.88 -2.34 -7.19
N VAL A 30 -10.49 -3.19 -6.24
CA VAL A 30 -11.27 -4.37 -5.85
C VAL A 30 -11.84 -4.20 -4.44
N SER A 31 -12.95 -4.86 -4.16
CA SER A 31 -13.51 -4.89 -2.79
C SER A 31 -12.51 -5.55 -1.85
N VAL A 32 -12.32 -4.98 -0.65
CA VAL A 32 -11.41 -5.55 0.35
C VAL A 32 -11.85 -6.93 0.84
N ILE A 33 -13.16 -7.24 0.74
CA ILE A 33 -13.73 -8.53 1.15
C ILE A 33 -13.22 -9.66 0.25
N ASP A 34 -12.95 -9.35 -1.01
CA ASP A 34 -12.53 -10.32 -2.02
C ASP A 34 -11.00 -10.44 -2.12
N ALA A 35 -10.26 -9.72 -1.27
CA ALA A 35 -8.80 -9.64 -1.32
C ALA A 35 -8.16 -10.28 -0.07
N PRO A 36 -7.43 -11.41 -0.21
CA PRO A 36 -6.82 -12.09 0.94
C PRO A 36 -5.69 -11.28 1.59
N ASP A 37 -4.92 -10.51 0.80
CA ASP A 37 -3.74 -9.77 1.28
C ASP A 37 -4.03 -8.27 1.42
N ALA A 38 -5.03 -7.93 2.24
CA ALA A 38 -5.49 -6.55 2.37
C ALA A 38 -4.52 -5.64 3.13
N PHE A 39 -3.77 -6.19 4.09
CA PHE A 39 -2.93 -5.42 5.01
C PHE A 39 -1.86 -4.58 4.29
N GLY A 40 -1.77 -3.31 4.66
CA GLY A 40 -0.81 -2.33 4.14
C GLY A 40 -1.05 -1.82 2.73
N ARG A 41 -2.04 -2.36 2.01
CA ARG A 41 -2.41 -1.86 0.69
C ARG A 41 -3.14 -0.52 0.79
N ARG A 42 -3.08 0.25 -0.29
CA ARG A 42 -3.82 1.50 -0.41
C ARG A 42 -5.31 1.19 -0.48
N GLY A 43 -6.06 1.91 0.33
CA GLY A 43 -7.50 1.79 0.45
C GLY A 43 -8.20 3.06 0.02
N ALA A 44 -9.40 2.90 -0.54
CA ALA A 44 -10.36 3.96 -0.73
C ALA A 44 -11.65 3.61 0.00
N THR A 45 -12.32 4.63 0.53
CA THR A 45 -13.67 4.47 1.10
C THR A 45 -14.68 5.27 0.31
N ARG A 46 -15.90 4.75 0.21
CA ARG A 46 -17.03 5.47 -0.40
C ARG A 46 -18.13 5.66 0.64
N ASN A 47 -18.60 6.89 0.77
CA ASN A 47 -19.80 7.20 1.55
C ASN A 47 -20.65 8.27 0.84
N GLY A 48 -21.67 8.79 1.52
CA GLY A 48 -22.55 9.83 0.96
C GLY A 48 -21.86 11.15 0.60
N SER A 49 -20.66 11.42 1.12
CA SER A 49 -19.86 12.62 0.80
C SER A 49 -18.90 12.43 -0.39
N GLY A 50 -18.83 11.22 -0.97
CA GLY A 50 -17.94 10.91 -2.08
C GLY A 50 -16.90 9.85 -1.71
N ILE A 51 -15.85 9.78 -2.53
CA ILE A 51 -14.74 8.84 -2.36
C ILE A 51 -13.61 9.53 -1.61
N ARG A 52 -13.04 8.85 -0.62
CA ARG A 52 -11.82 9.28 0.07
C ARG A 52 -10.67 8.36 -0.28
N TYR A 53 -9.57 8.97 -0.71
CA TYR A 53 -8.30 8.33 -1.03
C TYR A 53 -7.24 8.66 0.03
N GLY A 54 -6.02 8.12 -0.12
CA GLY A 54 -4.91 8.40 0.80
C GLY A 54 -4.99 7.63 2.12
N LEU A 55 -5.72 6.51 2.12
CA LEU A 55 -5.83 5.61 3.27
C LEU A 55 -5.03 4.33 3.03
N ARG A 56 -4.61 3.70 4.12
CA ARG A 56 -3.95 2.38 4.14
C ARG A 56 -4.76 1.45 5.04
N ILE A 57 -4.82 0.18 4.64
CA ILE A 57 -5.47 -0.87 5.40
C ILE A 57 -4.54 -1.34 6.51
N ALA A 58 -4.99 -1.26 7.76
CA ALA A 58 -4.19 -1.53 8.95
C ALA A 58 -4.57 -2.81 9.70
N SER A 59 -5.48 -3.61 9.14
CA SER A 59 -5.81 -4.94 9.65
C SER A 59 -6.28 -5.83 8.51
N GLU A 60 -6.31 -7.13 8.75
CA GLU A 60 -7.16 -8.04 7.97
C GLU A 60 -8.63 -7.65 8.12
N VAL A 61 -9.49 -8.20 7.25
CA VAL A 61 -10.95 -8.09 7.39
C VAL A 61 -11.38 -8.97 8.56
N PHE A 62 -12.14 -8.40 9.49
CA PHE A 62 -12.59 -9.10 10.69
C PHE A 62 -14.09 -8.94 10.90
N GLU A 63 -14.68 -9.90 11.62
CA GLU A 63 -16.10 -9.83 12.00
C GLU A 63 -16.25 -9.14 13.37
N ASP A 64 -17.19 -8.21 13.46
CA ASP A 64 -17.59 -7.58 14.72
C ASP A 64 -19.09 -7.23 14.66
N ALA A 65 -19.81 -7.38 15.77
CA ALA A 65 -21.24 -7.07 15.89
C ALA A 65 -22.15 -7.55 14.72
N GLY A 66 -21.82 -8.70 14.10
CA GLY A 66 -22.57 -9.27 12.97
C GLY A 66 -22.31 -8.61 11.60
N GLY A 67 -21.20 -7.88 11.46
CA GLY A 67 -20.75 -7.28 10.21
C GLY A 67 -19.25 -7.46 9.99
N TRP A 68 -18.80 -7.14 8.78
CA TRP A 68 -17.40 -7.20 8.39
C TRP A 68 -16.76 -5.83 8.37
N TYR A 69 -15.59 -5.71 8.98
CA TYR A 69 -14.89 -4.46 9.23
C TYR A 69 -13.41 -4.56 8.90
N VAL A 70 -12.80 -3.39 8.73
CA VAL A 70 -11.37 -3.23 8.55
C VAL A 70 -10.91 -1.93 9.22
N HIS A 71 -9.68 -1.91 9.72
CA HIS A 71 -9.07 -0.69 10.20
C HIS A 71 -8.41 0.06 9.04
N LEU A 72 -8.69 1.37 8.96
CA LEU A 72 -8.11 2.27 7.98
C LEU A 72 -7.37 3.40 8.67
N VAL A 73 -6.26 3.83 8.10
CA VAL A 73 -5.46 4.94 8.63
C VAL A 73 -4.97 5.81 7.49
N GLY A 74 -4.67 7.10 7.74
CA GLY A 74 -4.04 7.95 6.74
C GLY A 74 -2.65 7.44 6.33
N GLU A 75 -2.24 7.67 5.08
CA GLU A 75 -0.97 7.15 4.55
C GLU A 75 0.26 7.62 5.36
N ASP A 76 0.32 8.87 5.78
CA ASP A 76 1.44 9.38 6.60
C ASP A 76 1.53 8.68 7.96
N GLN A 77 0.38 8.43 8.59
CA GLN A 77 0.27 7.74 9.87
C GLN A 77 0.63 6.25 9.72
N TRP A 78 0.28 5.64 8.60
CA TRP A 78 0.71 4.28 8.25
C TRP A 78 2.22 4.17 8.18
N TRP A 79 2.88 5.06 7.45
CA TRP A 79 4.33 5.05 7.30
C TRP A 79 5.05 5.27 8.63
N TRP A 80 4.55 6.20 9.44
CA TRP A 80 5.06 6.38 10.80
C TRP A 80 4.87 5.13 11.67
N TRP A 81 3.74 4.45 11.56
CA TRP A 81 3.44 3.26 12.36
C TRP A 81 4.28 2.05 11.95
N ILE A 82 4.38 1.75 10.66
CA ILE A 82 5.13 0.59 10.17
C ILE A 82 6.64 0.76 10.31
N GLY A 83 7.12 2.02 10.34
CA GLY A 83 8.53 2.36 10.57
C GLY A 83 9.01 2.14 12.01
N GLN A 84 8.11 1.92 12.97
CA GLN A 84 8.48 1.62 14.36
C GLN A 84 9.00 0.19 14.52
N SER A 85 9.94 0.02 15.46
CA SER A 85 10.45 -1.28 15.87
C SER A 85 9.32 -2.17 16.40
N ALA A 86 9.45 -3.49 16.29
CA ALA A 86 8.38 -4.40 16.70
C ALA A 86 8.02 -4.27 18.20
N ASP A 87 8.99 -3.92 19.04
CA ASP A 87 8.80 -3.77 20.50
C ASP A 87 8.08 -2.47 20.87
N GLU A 88 8.22 -1.42 20.06
CA GLU A 88 7.59 -0.11 20.29
C GLU A 88 6.28 0.05 19.52
N ARG A 89 6.06 -0.77 18.49
CA ARG A 89 4.92 -0.65 17.59
C ARG A 89 3.65 -1.10 18.30
N PRO A 90 2.65 -0.22 18.48
CA PRO A 90 1.36 -0.63 19.00
C PRO A 90 0.69 -1.62 18.02
N ALA A 91 -0.18 -2.49 18.54
CA ALA A 91 -0.86 -3.52 17.72
C ALA A 91 -1.66 -2.95 16.53
N ARG A 92 -2.04 -1.67 16.58
CA ARG A 92 -2.65 -0.91 15.48
C ARG A 92 -2.20 0.55 15.52
N PRO A 93 -2.19 1.28 14.39
CA PRO A 93 -1.92 2.71 14.37
C PRO A 93 -2.86 3.48 15.31
N SER A 94 -2.35 4.54 15.93
CA SER A 94 -3.21 5.49 16.63
C SER A 94 -4.18 6.13 15.62
N HIS A 95 -5.41 6.40 16.06
CA HIS A 95 -6.49 6.97 15.23
C HIS A 95 -6.94 6.12 14.04
N ALA A 96 -6.60 4.82 14.00
CA ALA A 96 -7.18 3.91 13.03
C ALA A 96 -8.71 3.92 13.13
N ILE A 97 -9.36 4.13 12.00
CA ILE A 97 -10.81 4.18 11.86
C ILE A 97 -11.31 2.79 11.55
N CYS A 98 -12.21 2.26 12.38
CA CYS A 98 -12.93 1.03 12.05
C CYS A 98 -14.02 1.34 11.01
N TRP A 99 -13.96 0.71 9.84
CA TRP A 99 -14.86 0.97 8.72
C TRP A 99 -15.52 -0.31 8.21
N PRO A 100 -16.82 -0.29 7.84
CA PRO A 100 -17.47 -1.46 7.25
C PRO A 100 -16.79 -1.85 5.93
N ALA A 101 -16.34 -3.10 5.83
CA ALA A 101 -15.53 -3.61 4.72
C ALA A 101 -16.24 -3.47 3.37
N ARG A 102 -17.58 -3.56 3.34
CA ARG A 102 -18.40 -3.37 2.12
C ARG A 102 -18.27 -2.00 1.44
N TYR A 103 -17.68 -1.02 2.14
CA TYR A 103 -17.44 0.32 1.64
C TYR A 103 -15.95 0.63 1.49
N VAL A 104 -15.11 -0.40 1.42
CA VAL A 104 -13.66 -0.28 1.29
C VAL A 104 -13.21 -1.01 0.04
N TRP A 105 -12.43 -0.30 -0.77
CA TRP A 105 -11.78 -0.81 -1.97
C TRP A 105 -10.29 -0.72 -1.82
N LEU A 106 -9.59 -1.59 -2.52
CA LEU A 106 -8.17 -1.81 -2.45
C LEU A 106 -7.55 -1.56 -3.83
N GLU A 107 -6.49 -0.77 -3.85
CA GLU A 107 -5.76 -0.42 -5.07
C GLU A 107 -4.91 -1.61 -5.53
N LEU A 108 -5.17 -2.10 -6.74
CA LEU A 108 -4.31 -3.04 -7.45
C LEU A 108 -3.54 -2.27 -8.52
N THR A 109 -2.23 -2.41 -8.50
CA THR A 109 -1.36 -2.02 -9.61
C THR A 109 -0.90 -3.30 -10.29
N ASP A 110 -1.19 -3.42 -11.59
CA ASP A 110 -0.70 -4.51 -12.45
C ASP A 110 0.84 -4.51 -12.40
N GLY A 111 1.39 -5.40 -11.58
CA GLY A 111 2.80 -5.41 -11.19
C GLY A 111 3.08 -6.08 -9.84
N GLN A 112 2.05 -6.34 -9.02
CA GLN A 112 2.15 -7.10 -7.75
C GLN A 112 1.39 -8.43 -7.74
N SER A 113 0.93 -8.91 -8.90
CA SER A 113 0.36 -10.24 -9.06
C SER A 113 1.46 -11.28 -9.30
N GLU A 114 2.30 -11.54 -8.31
CA GLU A 114 2.98 -12.85 -8.26
C GLU A 114 2.19 -13.76 -7.31
N PRO A 115 1.54 -14.83 -7.81
CA PRO A 115 1.07 -15.88 -6.92
C PRO A 115 2.30 -16.56 -6.31
N ASN A 116 2.41 -16.46 -4.99
CA ASN A 116 3.35 -17.19 -4.14
C ASN A 116 3.28 -18.68 -4.50
N SER A 117 4.18 -19.15 -5.36
CA SER A 117 4.35 -20.58 -5.63
C SER A 117 5.08 -21.19 -4.45
N THR A 118 4.26 -21.77 -3.58
CA THR A 118 4.53 -22.75 -2.54
C THR A 118 5.89 -23.45 -2.63
N ARG A 119 6.64 -23.35 -1.52
CA ARG A 119 7.67 -24.32 -1.11
C ARG A 119 7.06 -25.72 -0.97
N GLU A 120 7.69 -26.71 -1.59
CA GLU A 120 7.82 -28.16 -1.25
C GLU A 120 8.20 -28.83 -2.58
N ASP A 121 9.36 -29.45 -2.77
CA ASP A 121 9.90 -30.70 -2.21
C ASP A 121 11.24 -30.89 -2.97
N SER A 122 12.36 -31.39 -2.47
CA SER A 122 12.59 -32.60 -1.71
C SER A 122 14.04 -32.58 -1.20
N ARG A 123 14.23 -33.06 0.03
CA ARG A 123 15.48 -33.71 0.42
C ARG A 123 15.72 -34.90 -0.51
N SER A 124 16.94 -35.07 -0.99
CA SER A 124 17.68 -36.35 -0.99
C SER A 124 19.14 -36.09 -1.23
#